data_AF-A0A1W5D3N1-F1
#
_entry.id   AF-A0A1W5D3N1-F1
#
_cell.length_a   1.000
_cell.length_b   1.000
_cell.length_c   1.000
_cell.angle_alpha   90.00
_cell.angle_beta   90.00
_cell.angle_gamma   90.00
#
_symmetry.space_group_name_H-M   'P 1'
#
loop_
_entity.id
_entity.type
_entity.pdbx_description
1 polymer ?
#
loop_
_entity_poly.entity_id
_entity_poly.type
_entity_poly.pdbx_seq_one_letter_code
_entity_poly.pdbx_strand_id
1 'polypeptide(L)'
;MPAMMEAWIHEAAAWAETTPGIIELLEHPAPNAETVAQFKGLFNQRYPSKVPEPSVVHFDSEISDLKQKDDEALVTYYQRTTSLLSRVGGRDRPREITPSTPALSPLEAAMLDTVMRAFTRGIRDLDIRRDALRGLVSSDRSLYRVYSISEESRRAKGEYIHLQEEAAKAQELQFYREVVQRNMPTTQIDSLKASFHAQYMPQ
;
A
#
# COMPACT_ATOMS: atom_id res chain seq x y z
N MET A 1 21.60 -10.56 -21.03
CA MET A 1 20.49 -10.98 -20.14
C MET A 1 19.68 -12.20 -20.60
N PRO A 2 19.69 -12.72 -21.85
CA PRO A 2 18.94 -13.95 -22.18
C PRO A 2 19.70 -15.27 -21.87
N ALA A 3 21.03 -15.30 -22.05
CA ALA A 3 21.83 -16.52 -21.89
C ALA A 3 21.85 -17.12 -20.46
N MET A 4 21.66 -16.29 -19.43
CA MET A 4 21.64 -16.76 -18.04
C MET A 4 20.32 -17.46 -17.69
N MET A 5 19.21 -17.02 -18.27
CA MET A 5 17.89 -17.61 -18.03
C MET A 5 17.78 -18.99 -18.69
N GLU A 6 18.34 -19.15 -19.90
CA GLU A 6 18.38 -20.45 -20.58
C GLU A 6 19.23 -21.47 -19.81
N ALA A 7 20.36 -21.05 -19.25
CA ALA A 7 21.21 -21.93 -18.44
C ALA A 7 20.47 -22.49 -17.21
N TRP A 8 19.63 -21.69 -16.56
CA TRP A 8 18.87 -22.11 -15.38
C TRP A 8 17.72 -23.06 -15.73
N ILE A 9 17.09 -22.84 -16.88
CA ILE A 9 16.05 -23.74 -17.40
C ILE A 9 16.65 -25.11 -17.72
N HIS A 10 17.82 -25.15 -18.38
CA HIS A 10 18.50 -26.41 -18.67
C HIS A 10 18.93 -27.16 -17.41
N GLU A 11 19.44 -26.47 -16.40
CA GLU A 11 19.84 -27.09 -15.14
C GLU A 11 18.63 -27.68 -14.39
N ALA A 12 17.51 -26.96 -14.35
CA ALA A 12 16.29 -27.42 -13.71
C ALA A 12 15.65 -28.62 -14.44
N ALA A 13 15.64 -28.58 -15.77
CA ALA A 13 15.16 -29.69 -16.60
C ALA A 13 16.02 -30.93 -16.43
N ALA A 14 17.35 -30.79 -16.51
CA ALA A 14 18.28 -31.89 -16.31
C ALA A 14 18.13 -32.54 -14.93
N TRP A 15 17.88 -31.75 -13.89
CA TRP A 15 17.62 -32.29 -12.55
C TRP A 15 16.31 -33.08 -12.48
N ALA A 16 15.23 -32.56 -13.08
CA ALA A 16 13.94 -33.25 -13.11
C ALA A 16 14.02 -34.59 -13.88
N GLU A 17 14.77 -34.63 -14.99
CA GLU A 17 14.95 -35.80 -15.86
C GLU A 17 15.95 -36.84 -15.31
N THR A 18 16.75 -36.50 -14.29
CA THR A 18 17.75 -37.42 -13.72
C THR A 18 17.44 -37.87 -12.29
N THR A 19 16.38 -37.34 -11.68
CA THR A 19 16.00 -37.67 -10.30
C THR A 19 14.95 -38.80 -10.31
N PRO A 20 15.25 -40.02 -9.85
CA PRO A 20 14.38 -41.19 -10.00
C PRO A 20 12.94 -40.99 -9.51
N GLY A 21 12.74 -40.33 -8.36
CA GLY A 21 11.40 -40.05 -7.83
C GLY A 21 10.63 -38.93 -8.55
N ILE A 22 11.30 -38.11 -9.36
CA ILE A 22 10.67 -37.09 -10.20
C ILE A 22 10.35 -37.66 -11.58
N ILE A 23 11.21 -38.53 -12.12
CA ILE A 23 10.95 -39.27 -13.37
C ILE A 23 9.67 -40.09 -13.23
N GLU A 24 9.51 -40.82 -12.12
CA GLU A 24 8.31 -41.63 -11.85
C GLU A 24 7.02 -40.78 -11.78
N LEU A 25 7.12 -39.54 -11.27
CA LEU A 25 6.04 -38.55 -11.26
C LEU A 25 5.70 -37.99 -12.64
N LEU A 26 6.70 -37.85 -13.51
CA LEU A 26 6.52 -37.35 -14.88
C LEU A 26 5.93 -38.43 -15.80
N GLU A 27 6.24 -39.70 -15.53
CA GLU A 27 5.73 -40.85 -16.29
C GLU A 27 4.31 -41.27 -15.88
N HIS A 28 3.88 -40.98 -14.64
CA HIS A 28 2.55 -41.32 -14.11
C HIS A 28 1.73 -40.07 -13.69
N PRO A 29 0.79 -39.59 -14.52
CA PRO A 29 0.20 -38.24 -14.39
C PRO A 29 -0.90 -38.07 -13.33
N ALA A 30 -1.06 -39.01 -12.39
CA ALA A 30 -2.04 -38.91 -11.31
C ALA A 30 -1.34 -38.77 -9.94
N PRO A 31 -0.98 -37.55 -9.52
CA PRO A 31 -0.30 -37.33 -8.26
C PRO A 31 -1.21 -37.69 -7.08
N ASN A 32 -0.71 -38.54 -6.17
CA ASN A 32 -1.36 -38.81 -4.88
C ASN A 32 -0.65 -38.03 -3.75
N ALA A 33 -1.22 -38.04 -2.54
CA ALA A 33 -0.69 -37.25 -1.42
C ALA A 33 0.76 -37.63 -1.05
N GLU A 34 1.13 -38.89 -1.22
CA GLU A 34 2.48 -39.41 -0.95
C GLU A 34 3.47 -38.94 -2.01
N THR A 35 3.11 -39.00 -3.29
CA THR A 35 3.98 -38.55 -4.38
C THR A 35 4.19 -37.03 -4.35
N VAL A 36 3.17 -36.26 -3.94
CA VAL A 36 3.32 -34.80 -3.70
C VAL A 36 4.26 -34.53 -2.51
N ALA A 37 4.18 -35.31 -1.44
CA ALA A 37 5.06 -35.16 -0.29
C ALA A 37 6.53 -35.49 -0.66
N GLN A 38 6.73 -36.55 -1.45
CA GLN A 38 8.03 -36.96 -1.96
C GLN A 38 8.64 -35.89 -2.87
N PHE A 39 7.86 -35.33 -3.80
CA PHE A 39 8.31 -34.21 -4.64
C PHE A 39 8.73 -33.01 -3.81
N LYS A 40 7.91 -32.61 -2.83
CA LYS A 40 8.24 -31.49 -1.93
C LYS A 40 9.54 -31.75 -1.16
N GLY A 41 9.78 -32.97 -0.71
CA GLY A 41 11.01 -33.37 -0.04
C GLY A 41 12.24 -33.20 -0.94
N LEU A 42 12.19 -33.77 -2.15
CA LEU A 42 13.28 -33.69 -3.14
C LEU A 42 13.55 -32.25 -3.59
N PHE A 43 12.48 -31.47 -3.81
CA PHE A 43 12.57 -30.06 -4.17
C PHE A 43 13.25 -29.24 -3.06
N ASN A 44 12.84 -29.42 -1.80
CA ASN A 44 13.46 -28.75 -0.66
C ASN A 44 14.90 -29.19 -0.40
N GLN A 45 15.29 -30.40 -0.81
CA GLN A 45 16.68 -30.84 -0.71
C GLN A 45 17.56 -30.22 -1.80
N ARG A 46 17.07 -30.09 -3.03
CA ARG A 46 17.81 -29.51 -4.17
C ARG A 46 17.87 -27.99 -4.12
N TYR A 47 16.76 -27.38 -3.69
CA TYR A 47 16.60 -25.95 -3.47
C TYR A 47 16.27 -25.74 -1.99
N PRO A 48 17.24 -25.96 -1.08
CA PRO A 48 17.05 -25.63 0.32
C PRO A 48 16.69 -24.16 0.36
N SER A 49 15.45 -23.90 0.75
CA SER A 49 15.01 -22.53 0.97
C SER A 49 16.00 -21.96 1.97
N LYS A 50 16.76 -20.95 1.57
CA LYS A 50 17.38 -20.02 2.50
C LYS A 50 16.25 -19.23 3.15
N VAL A 51 15.36 -19.92 3.87
CA VAL A 51 14.69 -19.30 4.99
C VAL A 51 15.87 -19.06 5.92
N PRO A 52 16.29 -17.80 6.13
CA PRO A 52 17.16 -17.54 7.26
C PRO A 52 16.50 -18.23 8.46
N GLU A 53 17.27 -18.87 9.34
CA GLU A 53 16.77 -19.20 10.68
C GLU A 53 15.84 -18.07 11.12
N PRO A 54 14.65 -18.36 11.68
CA PRO A 54 13.76 -17.29 12.10
C PRO A 54 14.59 -16.39 13.00
N SER A 55 15.04 -15.26 12.45
CA SER A 55 15.58 -14.17 13.23
C SER A 55 14.53 -14.01 14.28
N VAL A 56 14.88 -14.14 15.56
CA VAL A 56 13.92 -13.95 16.64
C VAL A 56 13.33 -12.57 16.39
N VAL A 57 12.18 -12.53 15.73
CA VAL A 57 11.52 -11.29 15.36
C VAL A 57 11.01 -10.86 16.71
N HIS A 58 11.74 -9.95 17.34
CA HIS A 58 11.28 -9.29 18.53
C HIS A 58 10.11 -8.42 18.09
N PHE A 59 8.92 -9.02 18.06
CA PHE A 59 7.67 -8.36 17.68
C PHE A 59 7.57 -7.01 18.37
N ASP A 60 7.92 -6.96 19.66
CA ASP A 60 7.93 -5.73 20.45
C ASP A 60 8.90 -4.66 19.90
N SER A 61 10.11 -5.06 19.45
CA SER A 61 11.08 -4.12 18.84
C SER A 61 10.58 -3.63 17.49
N GLU A 62 10.12 -4.53 16.62
CA GLU A 62 9.65 -4.17 15.29
C GLU A 62 8.38 -3.29 15.34
N ILE A 63 7.50 -3.55 16.31
CA ILE A 63 6.33 -2.74 16.58
C ILE A 63 6.70 -1.37 17.16
N SER A 64 7.68 -1.31 18.06
CA SER A 64 8.14 -0.03 18.62
C SER A 64 8.78 0.86 17.56
N ASP A 65 9.47 0.26 16.59
CA ASP A 65 10.12 0.98 15.49
C ASP A 65 9.20 1.20 14.28
N LEU A 66 7.95 0.72 14.35
CA LEU A 66 6.98 0.84 13.27
C LEU A 66 6.54 2.29 13.08
N LYS A 67 7.16 2.95 12.09
CA LYS A 67 6.79 4.28 11.62
C LYS A 67 6.93 4.41 10.11
N GLN A 68 6.08 5.22 9.51
CA GLN A 68 6.17 5.59 8.10
C GLN A 68 7.47 6.37 7.86
N LYS A 69 8.25 5.97 6.85
CA LYS A 69 9.47 6.69 6.46
C LYS A 69 9.13 7.97 5.69
N ASP A 70 10.10 8.88 5.55
CA ASP A 70 9.86 10.20 4.95
C ASP A 70 9.26 10.11 3.53
N ASP A 71 9.81 9.26 2.66
CA ASP A 71 9.35 9.10 1.29
C ASP A 71 8.51 7.82 1.07
N GLU A 72 8.05 7.19 2.16
CA GLU A 72 7.25 5.96 2.08
C GLU A 72 5.78 6.30 1.80
N ALA A 73 5.27 5.83 0.66
CA ALA A 73 3.85 5.92 0.37
C ALA A 73 3.03 5.16 1.42
N LEU A 74 1.84 5.68 1.76
CA LEU A 74 0.98 5.09 2.79
C LEU A 74 0.59 3.64 2.47
N VAL A 75 0.41 3.32 1.17
CA VAL A 75 0.18 1.93 0.71
C VAL A 75 1.36 1.01 0.99
N THR A 76 2.59 1.49 0.79
CA THR A 76 3.82 0.73 1.07
C THR A 76 3.99 0.50 2.56
N TYR A 77 3.70 1.53 3.36
CA TYR A 77 3.71 1.42 4.82
C TYR A 77 2.67 0.39 5.32
N TYR A 78 1.46 0.40 4.76
CA TYR A 78 0.42 -0.59 5.04
C TYR A 78 0.84 -2.01 4.65
N GLN A 79 1.45 -2.20 3.47
CA GLN A 79 1.97 -3.49 3.02
C GLN A 79 3.03 -4.03 3.99
N ARG A 80 4.01 -3.21 4.37
CA ARG A 80 5.05 -3.57 5.34
C ARG A 80 4.46 -3.98 6.69
N THR A 81 3.44 -3.26 7.15
CA THR A 81 2.74 -3.57 8.40
C THR A 81 1.96 -4.88 8.31
N THR A 82 1.33 -5.16 7.16
CA THR A 82 0.62 -6.41 6.92
C THR A 82 1.59 -7.60 6.89
N SER A 83 2.77 -7.42 6.26
CA SER A 83 3.84 -8.42 6.27
C SER A 83 4.41 -8.67 7.67
N LEU A 84 4.50 -7.63 8.51
CA LEU A 84 4.89 -7.78 9.91
C LEU A 84 3.86 -8.64 10.66
N LEU A 85 2.57 -8.33 10.52
CA LEU A 85 1.47 -9.08 11.15
C LEU A 85 1.49 -10.56 10.75
N SER A 86 1.66 -10.86 9.47
CA SER A 86 1.68 -12.26 8.98
C SER A 86 2.91 -13.03 9.46
N ARG A 87 4.08 -12.38 9.51
CA ARG A 87 5.34 -13.01 9.95
C ARG A 87 5.32 -13.43 11.42
N VAL A 88 4.55 -12.74 12.26
CA VAL A 88 4.37 -13.09 13.69
C VAL A 88 3.18 -14.02 13.93
N GLY A 89 2.60 -14.60 12.87
CA GLY A 89 1.46 -15.52 12.96
C GLY A 89 0.12 -14.82 13.23
N GLY A 90 0.06 -13.49 13.16
CA GLY A 90 -1.16 -12.72 13.25
C GLY A 90 -1.92 -12.68 11.92
N ARG A 91 -3.24 -12.48 12.00
CA ARG A 91 -4.11 -12.33 10.84
C ARG A 91 -4.92 -11.04 10.97
N ASP A 92 -5.13 -10.35 9.85
CA ASP A 92 -6.07 -9.23 9.81
C ASP A 92 -7.51 -9.76 9.85
N ARG A 93 -8.45 -8.91 10.26
CA ARG A 93 -9.86 -9.24 10.14
C ARG A 93 -10.26 -9.34 8.65
N PRO A 94 -11.02 -10.39 8.28
CA PRO A 94 -11.58 -10.54 6.95
C PRO A 94 -12.39 -9.30 6.53
N ARG A 95 -12.37 -8.98 5.23
CA ARG A 95 -13.15 -7.86 4.67
C ARG A 95 -14.64 -8.15 4.65
N GLU A 96 -14.99 -9.43 4.50
CA GLU A 96 -16.36 -9.93 4.51
C GLU A 96 -16.44 -11.06 5.53
N ILE A 97 -17.38 -10.96 6.46
CA ILE A 97 -17.62 -11.99 7.45
C ILE A 97 -18.64 -12.95 6.85
N THR A 98 -18.17 -14.09 6.36
CA THR A 98 -19.06 -15.22 6.02
C THR A 98 -19.16 -16.16 7.21
N PRO A 99 -20.25 -16.94 7.35
CA PRO A 99 -20.39 -17.91 8.46
C PRO A 99 -19.29 -18.98 8.51
N SER A 100 -18.54 -19.18 7.41
CA SER A 100 -17.38 -20.07 7.33
C SER A 100 -16.05 -19.41 7.69
N THR A 101 -16.06 -18.11 8.02
CA THR A 101 -14.83 -17.38 8.30
C THR A 101 -14.33 -17.68 9.71
N PRO A 102 -13.11 -18.22 9.88
CA PRO A 102 -12.59 -18.51 11.20
C PRO A 102 -12.38 -17.22 11.98
N ALA A 103 -12.95 -17.16 13.18
CA ALA A 103 -12.70 -16.05 14.10
C ALA A 103 -11.20 -15.97 14.45
N LEU A 104 -10.73 -14.75 14.70
CA LEU A 104 -9.41 -14.56 15.29
C LEU A 104 -9.41 -15.14 16.70
N SER A 105 -8.36 -15.88 17.05
CA SER A 105 -8.10 -16.26 18.44
C SER A 105 -7.87 -15.01 19.31
N PRO A 106 -8.04 -15.10 20.64
CA PRO A 106 -7.81 -13.97 21.53
C PRO A 106 -6.41 -13.35 21.40
N LEU A 107 -5.39 -14.19 21.17
CA LEU A 107 -4.01 -13.77 20.94
C LEU A 107 -3.87 -12.99 19.62
N GLU A 108 -4.43 -13.52 18.52
CA GLU A 108 -4.42 -12.84 17.23
C GLU A 108 -5.14 -11.49 17.28
N ALA A 109 -6.26 -11.41 18.00
CA ALA A 109 -6.99 -10.17 18.19
C ALA A 109 -6.18 -9.12 18.97
N ALA A 110 -5.46 -9.53 20.01
CA ALA A 110 -4.58 -8.64 20.77
C ALA A 110 -3.36 -8.16 19.97
N MET A 111 -2.76 -9.06 19.18
CA MET A 111 -1.66 -8.70 18.27
C MET A 111 -2.14 -7.72 17.20
N LEU A 112 -3.30 -7.98 16.59
CA LEU A 112 -3.89 -7.08 15.60
C LEU A 112 -4.19 -5.69 16.20
N ASP A 113 -4.76 -5.60 17.40
CA ASP A 113 -4.99 -4.31 18.07
C ASP A 113 -3.68 -3.55 18.31
N THR A 114 -2.63 -4.26 18.76
CA THR A 114 -1.29 -3.69 18.96
C THR A 114 -0.70 -3.16 17.66
N VAL A 115 -0.74 -3.95 16.58
CA VAL A 115 -0.26 -3.59 15.25
C VAL A 115 -1.04 -2.40 14.70
N MET A 116 -2.38 -2.40 14.83
CA MET A 116 -3.21 -1.30 14.36
C MET A 116 -2.90 0.01 15.08
N ARG A 117 -2.70 -0.03 16.40
CA ARG A 117 -2.31 1.17 17.17
C ARG A 117 -0.93 1.66 16.77
N ALA A 118 0.02 0.77 16.57
CA ALA A 118 1.38 1.11 16.13
C ALA A 118 1.36 1.71 14.72
N PHE A 119 0.66 1.06 13.79
CA PHE A 119 0.43 1.54 12.42
C PHE A 119 -0.06 2.98 12.43
N THR A 120 -1.18 3.23 13.12
CA THR A 120 -1.81 4.54 13.19
C THR A 120 -0.88 5.59 13.80
N ARG A 121 -0.20 5.27 14.91
CA ARG A 121 0.74 6.22 15.56
C ARG A 121 1.93 6.55 14.65
N GLY A 122 2.39 5.58 13.88
CA GLY A 122 3.49 5.70 12.95
C GLY A 122 3.17 6.43 11.64
N ILE A 123 1.90 6.79 11.37
CA ILE A 123 1.54 7.66 10.24
C ILE A 123 2.21 9.02 10.42
N ARG A 124 2.89 9.51 9.37
CA ARG A 124 3.69 10.74 9.40
C ARG A 124 2.83 12.00 9.43
N ASP A 125 1.80 12.06 8.59
CA ASP A 125 0.92 13.22 8.49
C ASP A 125 -0.04 13.28 9.69
N LEU A 126 -0.01 14.39 10.41
CA LEU A 126 -0.78 14.58 11.64
C LEU A 126 -2.29 14.56 11.42
N ASP A 127 -2.78 15.10 10.31
CA ASP A 127 -4.21 15.19 10.01
C ASP A 127 -4.74 13.80 9.65
N ILE A 128 -4.02 13.11 8.77
CA ILE A 128 -4.31 11.72 8.38
C ILE A 128 -4.29 10.82 9.61
N ARG A 129 -3.28 10.97 10.47
CA ARG A 129 -3.17 10.22 11.72
C ARG A 129 -4.35 10.48 12.65
N ARG A 130 -4.81 11.73 12.76
CA ARG A 130 -5.95 12.08 13.61
C ARG A 130 -7.24 11.41 13.13
N ASP A 131 -7.46 11.39 11.83
CA ASP A 131 -8.63 10.73 11.24
C ASP A 131 -8.56 9.21 11.36
N ALA A 132 -7.37 8.62 11.15
CA ALA A 132 -7.12 7.21 11.40
C ALA A 132 -7.35 6.80 12.87
N LEU A 133 -6.96 7.64 13.84
CA LEU A 133 -7.22 7.42 15.28
C LEU A 133 -8.72 7.44 15.61
N ARG A 134 -9.48 8.39 15.04
CA ARG A 134 -10.96 8.39 15.17
C ARG A 134 -11.55 7.11 14.59
N GLY A 135 -10.95 6.64 13.50
CA GLY A 135 -11.22 5.36 12.88
C GLY A 135 -10.84 4.12 13.70
N LEU A 136 -10.33 4.21 14.95
CA LEU A 136 -9.99 3.05 15.81
C LEU A 136 -11.03 2.69 16.89
N VAL A 137 -11.93 3.60 17.28
CA VAL A 137 -12.97 3.42 18.32
C VAL A 137 -13.93 2.19 18.27
N SER A 138 -14.43 1.72 17.13
CA SER A 138 -15.30 0.54 16.93
C SER A 138 -14.57 -0.81 17.10
N SER A 139 -15.34 -1.87 17.34
CA SER A 139 -14.87 -3.20 17.74
C SER A 139 -14.61 -4.20 16.58
N ASP A 140 -15.02 -3.86 15.36
CA ASP A 140 -15.01 -4.72 14.15
C ASP A 140 -13.85 -4.44 13.18
N ARG A 141 -12.84 -3.71 13.63
CA ARG A 141 -11.86 -3.03 12.76
C ARG A 141 -10.84 -3.99 12.15
N SER A 142 -10.55 -3.85 10.87
CA SER A 142 -9.36 -4.45 10.24
C SER A 142 -8.25 -3.41 10.10
N LEU A 143 -7.00 -3.86 10.02
CA LEU A 143 -5.87 -3.02 9.60
C LEU A 143 -6.15 -2.39 8.23
N TYR A 144 -6.78 -3.16 7.32
CA TYR A 144 -7.26 -2.64 6.04
C TYR A 144 -8.22 -1.45 6.18
N ARG A 145 -9.16 -1.50 7.13
CA ARG A 145 -10.11 -0.40 7.35
C ARG A 145 -9.40 0.86 7.83
N VAL A 146 -8.45 0.72 8.74
CA VAL A 146 -7.63 1.85 9.24
C VAL A 146 -6.83 2.48 8.09
N TYR A 147 -6.19 1.65 7.26
CA TYR A 147 -5.50 2.10 6.06
C TYR A 147 -6.46 2.82 5.09
N SER A 148 -7.66 2.28 4.87
CA SER A 148 -8.65 2.88 3.96
C SER A 148 -9.08 4.27 4.40
N ILE A 149 -9.37 4.47 5.69
CA ILE A 149 -9.68 5.79 6.27
C ILE A 149 -8.50 6.74 6.10
N SER A 150 -7.29 6.25 6.31
CA SER A 150 -6.06 7.03 6.17
C SER A 150 -5.85 7.49 4.71
N GLU A 151 -6.07 6.60 3.75
CA GLU A 151 -5.99 6.92 2.32
C GLU A 151 -7.07 7.90 1.86
N GLU A 152 -8.29 7.76 2.37
CA GLU A 152 -9.39 8.70 2.09
C GLU A 152 -9.07 10.09 2.63
N SER A 153 -8.59 10.20 3.88
CA SER A 153 -8.13 11.45 4.46
C SER A 153 -6.98 12.08 3.66
N ARG A 154 -6.02 11.26 3.20
CA ARG A 154 -4.92 11.71 2.33
C ARG A 154 -5.44 12.33 1.02
N ARG A 155 -6.42 11.70 0.37
CA ARG A 155 -7.01 12.20 -0.89
C ARG A 155 -7.80 13.48 -0.65
N ALA A 156 -8.66 13.50 0.37
CA ALA A 156 -9.45 14.67 0.73
C ALA A 156 -8.58 15.88 1.06
N LYS A 157 -7.45 15.67 1.76
CA LYS A 157 -6.47 16.74 2.02
C LYS A 157 -5.85 17.29 0.74
N GLY A 158 -5.52 16.43 -0.22
CA GLY A 158 -5.00 16.85 -1.53
C GLY A 158 -6.00 17.71 -2.30
N GLU A 159 -7.27 17.30 -2.32
CA GLU A 159 -8.36 18.07 -2.95
C GLU A 159 -8.58 19.42 -2.26
N TYR A 160 -8.54 19.44 -0.92
CA TYR A 160 -8.69 20.68 -0.16
C TYR A 160 -7.58 21.69 -0.44
N ILE A 161 -6.32 21.22 -0.58
CA ILE A 161 -5.19 22.09 -0.94
C ILE A 161 -5.43 22.72 -2.32
N HIS A 162 -5.87 21.94 -3.30
CA HIS A 162 -6.18 22.46 -4.63
C HIS A 162 -7.26 23.55 -4.58
N LEU A 163 -8.34 23.30 -3.84
CA LEU A 163 -9.42 24.28 -3.65
C LEU A 163 -8.93 25.56 -2.96
N GLN A 164 -8.02 25.46 -1.99
CA GLN A 164 -7.42 26.62 -1.34
C GLN A 164 -6.55 27.43 -2.30
N GLU A 165 -5.77 26.77 -3.16
CA GLU A 165 -4.98 27.45 -4.19
C GLU A 165 -5.86 28.17 -5.21
N GLU A 166 -6.96 27.56 -5.63
CA GLU A 166 -7.93 28.20 -6.53
C GLU A 166 -8.61 29.40 -5.85
N ALA A 167 -9.01 29.26 -4.59
CA ALA A 167 -9.58 30.35 -3.81
C ALA A 167 -8.60 31.51 -3.62
N ALA A 168 -7.32 31.22 -3.34
CA ALA A 168 -6.27 32.23 -3.20
C ALA A 168 -6.03 32.98 -4.52
N LYS A 169 -5.95 32.26 -5.65
CA LYS A 169 -5.84 32.87 -6.99
C LYS A 169 -7.05 33.75 -7.32
N ALA A 170 -8.26 33.31 -6.96
CA ALA A 170 -9.47 34.08 -7.17
C ALA A 170 -9.48 35.37 -6.33
N GLN A 171 -9.04 35.30 -5.07
CA GLN A 171 -8.90 36.47 -4.20
C GLN A 171 -7.85 37.46 -4.73
N GLU A 172 -6.69 36.97 -5.18
CA GLU A 172 -5.65 37.81 -5.76
C GLU A 172 -6.12 38.50 -7.04
N LEU A 173 -6.80 37.77 -7.93
CA LEU A 173 -7.39 38.33 -9.14
C LEU A 173 -8.44 39.39 -8.82
N GLN A 174 -9.26 39.16 -7.80
CA GLN A 174 -10.24 40.14 -7.34
C GLN A 174 -9.58 41.40 -6.80
N PHE A 175 -8.52 41.27 -6.01
CA PHE A 175 -7.71 42.39 -5.54
C PHE A 175 -7.14 43.20 -6.72
N TYR A 176 -6.55 42.55 -7.74
CA TYR A 176 -6.07 43.27 -8.92
C TYR A 176 -7.20 43.97 -9.68
N ARG A 177 -8.37 43.34 -9.81
CA ARG A 177 -9.54 43.98 -10.45
C ARG A 177 -9.96 45.25 -9.72
N GLU A 178 -10.00 45.20 -8.38
CA GLU A 178 -10.35 46.36 -7.55
C GLU A 178 -9.31 47.48 -7.67
N VAL A 179 -8.02 47.14 -7.63
CA VAL A 179 -6.93 48.11 -7.83
C VAL A 179 -7.04 48.76 -9.21
N VAL A 180 -7.26 47.98 -10.27
CA VAL A 180 -7.40 48.52 -11.63
C VAL A 180 -8.63 49.42 -11.74
N GLN A 181 -9.80 48.98 -11.26
CA GLN A 181 -11.02 49.80 -11.30
C GLN A 181 -10.90 51.10 -10.51
N ARG A 182 -10.17 51.09 -9.38
CA ARG A 182 -9.96 52.28 -8.56
C ARG A 182 -9.00 53.28 -9.21
N ASN A 183 -8.02 52.80 -9.98
CA ASN A 183 -6.93 53.63 -10.50
C ASN A 183 -7.02 53.94 -12.00
N MET A 184 -7.93 53.31 -12.75
CA MET A 184 -8.06 53.48 -14.20
C MET A 184 -9.52 53.76 -14.61
N PRO A 185 -9.78 54.74 -15.50
CA PRO A 185 -11.11 54.98 -16.05
C PRO A 185 -11.64 53.75 -16.80
N THR A 186 -12.94 53.47 -16.65
CA THR A 186 -13.61 52.31 -17.26
C THR A 186 -13.41 52.21 -18.78
N THR A 187 -13.38 53.36 -19.48
CA THR A 187 -13.19 53.42 -20.93
C THR A 187 -11.81 52.91 -21.38
N GLN A 188 -10.76 53.13 -20.58
CA GLN A 188 -9.42 52.60 -20.87
C GLN A 188 -9.36 51.09 -20.59
N ILE A 189 -10.02 50.61 -19.53
CA ILE A 189 -10.14 49.19 -19.20
C ILE A 189 -10.83 48.44 -20.35
N ASP A 190 -11.90 48.98 -20.90
CA ASP A 190 -12.66 48.34 -21.99
C ASP A 190 -11.87 48.32 -23.30
N SER A 191 -11.10 49.38 -23.59
CA SER A 191 -10.19 49.40 -24.73
C SER A 191 -9.08 48.34 -24.61
N LEU A 192 -8.49 48.19 -23.41
CA LEU A 192 -7.49 47.15 -23.14
C LEU A 192 -8.09 45.75 -23.29
N LYS A 193 -9.29 45.49 -22.76
CA LYS A 193 -9.98 44.21 -22.94
C LYS A 193 -10.23 43.88 -24.41
N ALA A 194 -10.69 44.85 -25.19
CA ALA A 194 -10.92 44.67 -26.63
C ALA A 194 -9.62 44.32 -27.37
N SER A 195 -8.52 45.00 -27.04
CA SER A 195 -7.20 44.72 -27.63
C SER A 195 -6.67 43.32 -27.27
N PHE A 196 -6.83 42.91 -26.01
CA PHE A 196 -6.42 41.59 -25.55
C PHE A 196 -7.21 40.47 -26.26
N HIS A 197 -8.53 40.64 -26.39
CA HIS A 197 -9.38 39.66 -27.06
C HIS A 197 -9.01 39.49 -28.54
N ALA A 198 -8.75 40.61 -29.23
CA ALA A 198 -8.30 40.60 -30.62
C ALA A 198 -6.93 39.92 -30.82
N GLN A 199 -6.08 39.89 -29.79
CA GLN A 199 -4.70 39.41 -29.89
C GLN A 199 -4.53 37.94 -29.47
N TYR A 200 -5.36 37.43 -28.55
CA TYR A 200 -5.20 36.09 -27.96
C TYR A 200 -6.38 35.13 -28.15
N MET A 201 -7.51 35.61 -28.69
CA MET A 201 -8.65 34.77 -29.06
C MET A 201 -9.08 35.07 -30.51
N PRO A 202 -8.25 34.73 -31.52
CA PRO A 202 -8.65 34.90 -32.92
C PRO A 202 -9.79 33.92 -33.25
N GLN A 203 -10.79 34.42 -33.98
CA GLN A 203 -11.95 33.65 -34.44
C GLN A 203 -11.57 32.51 -35.37
#